data_AF-Q8R2F5-F1
#
_entry.id   AF-Q8R2F5-F1
#
_cell.length_a   1.000
_cell.length_b   1.000
_cell.length_c   1.000
_cell.angle_alpha   90.00
_cell.angle_beta   90.00
_cell.angle_gamma   90.00
#
_symmetry.space_group_name_H-M   'P 1'
#
loop_
_entity.id
_entity.type
_entity.pdbx_description
1 polymer ?
#
loop_
_entity_poly.entity_id
_entity_poly.type
_entity_poly.pdbx_seq_one_letter_code
_entity_poly.pdbx_strand_id
1 'polypeptide(L)'
;PCAFSGNGRQCAANGTECRSGWVGPNGGITNFDNFAFAMLTVFQCITMEGWTDVLYWVNDAIGWEWPWVYFVSLIILGSFFVLNLVLGVLSGEFSKEREKAKARGDFQKLREKQQLEEDLKGYLDWITQAEDIDPENEEEGGEEGKRNRVTVADLLREDKKKRKFCCFRQRRAEDHASMPTSETESVNTENVSGEGETQGCCGSLCQAISKSKLSRRWRRWNRFNRRRCRAAVKSVTFYWLVIVLVFLNTLTISSEHYNQPDW
;
A
#
# COMPACT_ATOMS: atom_id res chain seq x y z
N PRO A 1 -21.76 -21.21 41.73
CA PRO A 1 -22.75 -21.30 42.84
C PRO A 1 -22.47 -22.50 43.77
N CYS A 2 -23.36 -22.81 44.71
CA CYS A 2 -23.39 -24.10 45.41
C CYS A 2 -24.84 -24.48 45.73
N ALA A 3 -25.09 -25.77 45.95
CA ALA A 3 -26.36 -26.29 46.42
C ALA A 3 -26.22 -26.92 47.80
N PHE A 4 -27.25 -26.76 48.65
CA PHE A 4 -27.34 -27.45 49.94
C PHE A 4 -27.63 -28.95 49.79
N SER A 5 -28.36 -29.33 48.74
CA SER A 5 -28.74 -30.70 48.39
C SER A 5 -29.19 -30.79 46.92
N GLY A 6 -29.34 -32.00 46.39
CA GLY A 6 -29.71 -32.24 44.99
C GLY A 6 -28.51 -32.24 44.04
N ASN A 7 -28.79 -31.98 42.75
CA ASN A 7 -27.85 -32.18 41.64
C ASN A 7 -26.86 -31.03 41.40
N GLY A 8 -26.99 -29.90 42.14
CA GLY A 8 -26.04 -28.79 42.08
C GLY A 8 -24.72 -29.09 42.79
N ARG A 9 -23.71 -28.22 42.59
CA ARG A 9 -22.36 -28.46 43.12
C ARG A 9 -22.32 -28.32 44.65
N GLN A 10 -21.83 -29.35 45.31
CA GLN A 10 -21.59 -29.38 46.74
C GLN A 10 -20.19 -28.82 47.10
N CYS A 11 -20.02 -28.34 48.32
CA CYS A 11 -18.75 -27.77 48.80
C CYS A 11 -17.76 -28.90 49.17
N ALA A 12 -16.74 -29.12 48.33
CA ALA A 12 -15.78 -30.22 48.49
C ALA A 12 -14.59 -29.92 49.43
N ALA A 13 -14.47 -28.70 49.96
CA ALA A 13 -13.38 -28.33 50.87
C ALA A 13 -13.78 -28.59 52.33
N ASN A 14 -12.90 -29.27 53.09
CA ASN A 14 -13.14 -29.62 54.49
C ASN A 14 -13.51 -28.40 55.34
N GLY A 15 -14.64 -28.49 56.05
CA GLY A 15 -15.15 -27.40 56.90
C GLY A 15 -15.87 -26.27 56.15
N THR A 16 -16.07 -26.37 54.83
CA THR A 16 -16.89 -25.40 54.07
C THR A 16 -18.31 -25.91 53.88
N GLU A 17 -19.30 -25.07 54.20
CA GLU A 17 -20.73 -25.32 53.97
C GLU A 17 -21.29 -24.29 52.99
N CYS A 18 -22.31 -24.68 52.22
CA CYS A 18 -23.05 -23.72 51.39
C CYS A 18 -23.93 -22.85 52.30
N ARG A 19 -24.03 -21.55 52.01
CA ARG A 19 -24.91 -20.60 52.72
C ARG A 19 -25.60 -19.66 51.73
N SER A 20 -26.82 -19.23 52.07
CA SER A 20 -27.52 -18.16 51.37
C SER A 20 -26.92 -16.78 51.70
N GLY A 21 -27.17 -15.79 50.84
CA GLY A 21 -26.71 -14.40 51.02
C GLY A 21 -25.54 -13.96 50.13
N TRP A 22 -25.04 -14.83 49.25
CA TRP A 22 -24.13 -14.39 48.17
C TRP A 22 -24.94 -13.65 47.09
N VAL A 23 -24.42 -12.51 46.63
CA VAL A 23 -25.09 -11.64 45.62
C VAL A 23 -25.15 -12.25 44.22
N GLY A 24 -24.39 -13.31 43.95
CA GLY A 24 -24.31 -13.95 42.63
C GLY A 24 -23.00 -13.66 41.88
N PRO A 25 -22.82 -14.26 40.69
CA PRO A 25 -21.61 -14.08 39.88
C PRO A 25 -21.49 -12.63 39.37
N ASN A 26 -20.27 -12.21 39.01
CA ASN A 26 -19.97 -10.86 38.52
C ASN A 26 -20.57 -9.73 39.41
N GLY A 27 -20.49 -9.88 40.73
CA GLY A 27 -21.06 -8.91 41.69
C GLY A 27 -22.58 -8.89 41.76
N GLY A 28 -23.25 -9.91 41.23
CA GLY A 28 -24.71 -10.01 41.13
C GLY A 28 -25.29 -9.49 39.81
N ILE A 29 -24.46 -9.12 38.83
CA ILE A 29 -24.93 -8.61 37.52
C ILE A 29 -25.52 -9.75 36.67
N THR A 30 -24.87 -10.91 36.64
CA THR A 30 -25.29 -12.07 35.83
C THR A 30 -26.26 -12.97 36.61
N ASN A 31 -27.48 -12.49 36.80
CA ASN A 31 -28.59 -13.19 37.45
C ASN A 31 -29.81 -13.32 36.51
N PHE A 32 -30.73 -14.22 36.88
CA PHE A 32 -32.02 -14.42 36.21
C PHE A 32 -33.22 -13.99 37.09
N ASP A 33 -32.96 -13.31 38.20
CA ASP A 33 -33.95 -12.99 39.24
C ASP A 33 -34.89 -11.85 38.81
N ASN A 34 -34.42 -10.99 37.90
CA ASN A 34 -35.17 -9.84 37.37
C ASN A 34 -35.11 -9.83 35.85
N PHE A 35 -36.21 -9.43 35.19
CA PHE A 35 -36.31 -9.39 33.72
C PHE A 35 -35.17 -8.62 33.04
N ALA A 36 -34.74 -7.48 33.60
CA ALA A 36 -33.66 -6.68 33.03
C ALA A 36 -32.28 -7.36 33.11
N PHE A 37 -31.94 -8.00 34.23
CA PHE A 37 -30.68 -8.74 34.39
C PHE A 37 -30.69 -10.07 33.61
N ALA A 38 -31.84 -10.74 33.53
CA ALA A 38 -32.04 -11.89 32.65
C ALA A 38 -31.82 -11.49 31.18
N MET A 39 -32.40 -10.37 30.73
CA MET A 39 -32.22 -9.85 29.37
C MET A 39 -30.77 -9.46 29.08
N LEU A 40 -30.07 -8.83 30.04
CA LEU A 40 -28.65 -8.49 29.91
C LEU A 40 -27.78 -9.76 29.81
N THR A 41 -28.04 -10.77 30.65
CA THR A 41 -27.32 -12.05 30.65
C THR A 41 -27.57 -12.83 29.36
N VAL A 42 -28.81 -12.82 28.84
CA VAL A 42 -29.16 -13.41 27.53
C VAL A 42 -28.49 -12.66 26.38
N PHE A 43 -28.42 -11.32 26.44
CA PHE A 43 -27.71 -10.52 25.44
C PHE A 43 -26.21 -10.85 25.41
N GLN A 44 -25.55 -10.93 26.58
CA GLN A 44 -24.15 -11.38 26.69
C GLN A 44 -23.97 -12.77 26.06
N CYS A 45 -24.85 -13.72 26.38
CA CYS A 45 -24.81 -15.06 25.79
C CYS A 45 -24.94 -15.02 24.26
N ILE A 46 -25.87 -14.24 23.71
CA ILE A 46 -26.07 -14.08 22.25
C ILE A 46 -24.84 -13.47 21.57
N THR A 47 -24.08 -12.60 22.25
CA THR A 47 -22.80 -12.09 21.73
C THR A 47 -21.65 -13.11 21.73
N MET A 48 -21.89 -14.35 22.18
CA MET A 48 -20.92 -15.46 22.25
C MET A 48 -19.71 -15.19 23.17
N GLU A 49 -19.84 -14.23 24.08
CA GLU A 49 -18.87 -13.85 25.10
C GLU A 49 -19.39 -14.29 26.47
N GLY A 50 -18.54 -14.82 27.37
CA GLY A 50 -18.91 -15.29 28.71
C GLY A 50 -19.97 -16.40 28.83
N TRP A 51 -20.58 -16.84 27.72
CA TRP A 51 -21.77 -17.71 27.73
C TRP A 51 -21.54 -19.09 28.36
N THR A 52 -20.32 -19.62 28.23
CA THR A 52 -19.91 -20.87 28.88
C THR A 52 -19.90 -20.73 30.40
N ASP A 53 -19.51 -19.57 30.91
CA ASP A 53 -19.37 -19.34 32.36
C ASP A 53 -20.75 -19.18 32.99
N VAL A 54 -21.68 -18.52 32.28
CA VAL A 54 -23.11 -18.48 32.64
C VAL A 54 -23.70 -19.90 32.67
N LEU A 55 -23.46 -20.72 31.64
CA LEU A 55 -23.88 -22.13 31.62
C LEU A 55 -23.27 -22.91 32.81
N TYR A 56 -21.97 -22.74 33.07
CA TYR A 56 -21.31 -23.41 34.19
C TYR A 56 -21.85 -22.95 35.55
N TRP A 57 -22.23 -21.68 35.73
CA TRP A 57 -22.87 -21.20 36.96
C TRP A 57 -24.28 -21.77 37.15
N VAL A 58 -25.08 -21.91 36.10
CA VAL A 58 -26.40 -22.57 36.17
C VAL A 58 -26.25 -24.06 36.46
N ASN A 59 -25.30 -24.73 35.80
CA ASN A 59 -24.92 -26.12 36.08
C ASN A 59 -24.47 -26.31 37.55
N ASP A 60 -23.71 -25.36 38.11
CA ASP A 60 -23.28 -25.34 39.51
C ASP A 60 -24.45 -25.21 40.51
N ALA A 61 -25.57 -24.62 40.09
CA ALA A 61 -26.73 -24.36 40.94
C ALA A 61 -27.79 -25.48 40.86
N ILE A 62 -28.06 -26.00 39.67
CA ILE A 62 -29.22 -26.87 39.37
C ILE A 62 -28.80 -28.30 38.96
N GLY A 63 -27.57 -28.49 38.50
CA GLY A 63 -27.09 -29.73 37.89
C GLY A 63 -27.10 -29.71 36.36
N TRP A 64 -26.46 -30.69 35.74
CA TRP A 64 -25.98 -30.59 34.35
C TRP A 64 -26.99 -31.08 33.28
N GLU A 65 -28.01 -31.84 33.68
CA GLU A 65 -28.88 -32.63 32.77
C GLU A 65 -29.68 -31.79 31.75
N TRP A 66 -30.07 -30.56 32.12
CA TRP A 66 -31.04 -29.74 31.38
C TRP A 66 -30.54 -28.39 30.87
N PRO A 67 -29.67 -27.62 31.57
CA PRO A 67 -29.30 -26.27 31.14
C PRO A 67 -28.65 -26.20 29.75
N TRP A 68 -27.90 -27.23 29.37
CA TRP A 68 -27.24 -27.29 28.05
C TRP A 68 -28.24 -27.18 26.88
N VAL A 69 -29.45 -27.72 27.00
CA VAL A 69 -30.49 -27.65 25.94
C VAL A 69 -30.89 -26.20 25.68
N TYR A 70 -31.09 -25.44 26.76
CA TYR A 70 -31.43 -24.01 26.68
C TYR A 70 -30.27 -23.20 26.09
N PHE A 71 -29.06 -23.31 26.66
CA PHE A 71 -27.93 -22.50 26.21
C PHE A 71 -27.46 -22.85 24.79
N VAL A 72 -27.40 -24.13 24.41
CA VAL A 72 -26.97 -24.51 23.05
C VAL A 72 -27.99 -24.07 22.00
N SER A 73 -29.30 -24.21 22.25
CA SER A 73 -30.33 -23.71 21.32
C SER A 73 -30.37 -22.18 21.25
N LEU A 74 -30.17 -21.48 22.38
CA LEU A 74 -30.03 -20.02 22.44
C LEU A 74 -28.83 -19.53 21.61
N ILE A 75 -27.67 -20.18 21.73
CA ILE A 75 -26.47 -19.83 20.96
C ILE A 75 -26.69 -20.09 19.47
N ILE A 76 -27.20 -21.25 19.06
CA ILE A 76 -27.41 -21.59 17.65
C ILE A 76 -28.38 -20.60 16.98
N LEU A 77 -29.54 -20.33 17.59
CA LEU A 77 -30.55 -19.44 17.01
C LEU A 77 -30.16 -17.96 17.13
N GLY A 78 -29.62 -17.54 18.28
CA GLY A 78 -29.26 -16.16 18.57
C GLY A 78 -28.05 -15.68 17.77
N SER A 79 -26.97 -16.45 17.73
CA SER A 79 -25.77 -16.09 16.94
C SER A 79 -26.08 -16.07 15.43
N PHE A 80 -26.83 -17.05 14.92
CA PHE A 80 -27.26 -17.07 13.52
C PHE A 80 -28.12 -15.83 13.18
N PHE A 81 -29.04 -15.44 14.05
CA PHE A 81 -29.84 -14.23 13.83
C PHE A 81 -28.98 -12.95 13.82
N VAL A 82 -28.12 -12.76 14.84
CA VAL A 82 -27.30 -11.54 14.95
C VAL A 82 -26.24 -11.45 13.86
N LEU A 83 -25.54 -12.54 13.52
CA LEU A 83 -24.54 -12.55 12.46
C LEU A 83 -25.17 -12.24 11.09
N ASN A 84 -26.33 -12.85 10.77
CA ASN A 84 -27.01 -12.56 9.51
C ASN A 84 -27.58 -11.13 9.46
N LEU A 85 -28.05 -10.58 10.58
CA LEU A 85 -28.49 -9.18 10.66
C LEU A 85 -27.32 -8.22 10.39
N VAL A 86 -26.18 -8.42 11.05
CA VAL A 86 -24.98 -7.60 10.86
C VAL A 86 -24.46 -7.70 9.42
N LEU A 87 -24.33 -8.92 8.88
CA LEU A 87 -23.91 -9.14 7.49
C LEU A 87 -24.89 -8.53 6.48
N GLY A 88 -26.20 -8.62 6.73
CA GLY A 88 -27.25 -8.03 5.88
C GLY A 88 -27.18 -6.51 5.84
N VAL A 89 -27.04 -5.86 7.00
CA VAL A 89 -26.92 -4.39 7.09
C VAL A 89 -25.63 -3.88 6.44
N LEU A 90 -24.49 -4.52 6.72
CA LEU A 90 -23.21 -4.16 6.11
C LEU A 90 -23.23 -4.35 4.59
N SER A 91 -23.78 -5.47 4.10
CA SER A 91 -23.94 -5.74 2.67
C SER A 91 -24.84 -4.69 1.98
N GLY A 92 -25.91 -4.27 2.65
CA GLY A 92 -26.82 -3.23 2.16
C GLY A 92 -26.14 -1.87 2.01
N GLU A 93 -25.48 -1.37 3.06
CA GLU A 93 -24.80 -0.07 2.99
C GLU A 93 -23.59 -0.09 2.06
N PHE A 94 -22.75 -1.14 2.08
CA PHE A 94 -21.63 -1.25 1.11
C PHE A 94 -22.12 -1.32 -0.35
N SER A 95 -23.27 -1.96 -0.62
CA SER A 95 -23.85 -1.98 -1.97
C SER A 95 -24.27 -0.57 -2.41
N LYS A 96 -24.95 0.17 -1.53
CA LYS A 96 -25.44 1.54 -1.71
C LYS A 96 -24.31 2.57 -1.83
N GLU A 97 -23.20 2.41 -1.12
CA GLU A 97 -21.99 3.21 -1.31
C GLU A 97 -21.28 2.90 -2.64
N ARG A 98 -21.11 1.62 -2.96
CA ARG A 98 -20.51 1.16 -4.23
C ARG A 98 -21.33 1.61 -5.44
N GLU A 99 -22.65 1.67 -5.34
CA GLU A 99 -23.53 2.19 -6.37
C GLU A 99 -23.33 3.70 -6.60
N LYS A 100 -23.28 4.50 -5.52
CA LYS A 100 -22.95 5.94 -5.61
C LYS A 100 -21.57 6.18 -6.24
N ALA A 101 -20.57 5.37 -5.91
CA ALA A 101 -19.22 5.47 -6.48
C ALA A 101 -19.20 5.12 -7.98
N LYS A 102 -19.95 4.10 -8.41
CA LYS A 102 -20.15 3.80 -9.84
C LYS A 102 -20.85 4.97 -10.57
N ALA A 103 -21.91 5.52 -9.99
CA ALA A 103 -22.72 6.57 -10.59
C ALA A 103 -21.96 7.90 -10.84
N ARG A 104 -20.87 8.15 -10.10
CA ARG A 104 -19.96 9.30 -10.31
C ARG A 104 -19.03 9.16 -11.52
N GLY A 105 -19.03 8.01 -12.19
CA GLY A 105 -18.09 7.69 -13.27
C GLY A 105 -16.65 7.49 -12.78
N ASP A 106 -16.41 7.44 -11.47
CA ASP A 106 -15.06 7.38 -10.90
C ASP A 106 -14.34 6.08 -11.29
N PHE A 107 -15.08 4.99 -11.50
CA PHE A 107 -14.56 3.72 -12.03
C PHE A 107 -13.99 3.85 -13.45
N GLN A 108 -14.53 4.78 -14.25
CA GLN A 108 -14.10 5.02 -15.63
C GLN A 108 -12.86 5.91 -15.64
N LYS A 109 -12.87 7.01 -14.86
CA LYS A 109 -11.70 7.86 -14.61
C LYS A 109 -10.50 7.07 -14.05
N LEU A 110 -10.75 6.11 -13.15
CA LEU A 110 -9.70 5.28 -12.56
C LEU A 110 -9.05 4.36 -13.61
N ARG A 111 -9.87 3.78 -14.50
CA ARG A 111 -9.38 2.95 -15.61
C ARG A 111 -8.63 3.77 -16.67
N GLU A 112 -9.13 4.95 -17.01
CA GLU A 112 -8.46 5.91 -17.90
C GLU A 112 -7.10 6.34 -17.32
N LYS A 113 -7.03 6.61 -16.01
CA LYS A 113 -5.77 6.93 -15.32
C LYS A 113 -4.78 5.76 -15.31
N GLN A 114 -5.25 4.53 -15.05
CA GLN A 114 -4.39 3.34 -15.14
C GLN A 114 -3.84 3.13 -16.55
N GLN A 115 -4.69 3.23 -17.59
CA GLN A 115 -4.23 3.13 -18.98
C GLN A 115 -3.20 4.20 -19.31
N LEU A 116 -3.44 5.45 -18.91
CA LEU A 116 -2.49 6.56 -19.13
C LEU A 116 -1.15 6.33 -18.42
N GLU A 117 -1.15 5.74 -17.22
CA GLU A 117 0.07 5.42 -16.47
C GLU A 117 0.84 4.24 -17.08
N GLU A 118 0.15 3.21 -17.59
CA GLU A 118 0.79 2.11 -18.33
C GLU A 118 1.35 2.58 -19.68
N ASP A 119 0.58 3.35 -20.45
CA ASP A 119 1.00 3.94 -21.72
C ASP A 119 2.22 4.86 -21.52
N LEU A 120 2.17 5.77 -20.54
CA LEU A 120 3.28 6.69 -20.22
C LEU A 120 4.54 5.93 -19.80
N LYS A 121 4.41 4.85 -19.01
CA LYS A 121 5.52 3.98 -18.64
C LYS A 121 6.09 3.22 -19.85
N GLY A 122 5.22 2.79 -20.77
CA GLY A 122 5.61 2.19 -22.05
C GLY A 122 6.41 3.15 -22.94
N TYR A 123 5.93 4.38 -23.12
CA TYR A 123 6.65 5.43 -23.84
C TYR A 123 8.00 5.76 -23.19
N LEU A 124 8.05 5.82 -21.85
CA LEU A 124 9.30 6.08 -21.13
C LEU A 124 10.34 4.96 -21.30
N ASP A 125 9.92 3.68 -21.26
CA ASP A 125 10.81 2.53 -21.53
C ASP A 125 11.28 2.54 -23.00
N TRP A 126 10.40 2.86 -23.96
CA TRP A 126 10.76 3.03 -25.37
C TRP A 126 11.82 4.12 -25.59
N ILE A 127 11.64 5.30 -24.98
CA ILE A 127 12.59 6.42 -25.07
C ILE A 127 13.93 6.04 -24.42
N THR A 128 13.89 5.43 -23.22
CA THR A 128 15.10 4.99 -22.49
C THR A 128 15.86 3.92 -23.27
N GLN A 129 15.14 3.00 -23.92
CA GLN A 129 15.74 1.96 -24.75
C GLN A 129 16.30 2.53 -26.06
N ALA A 130 15.68 3.55 -26.66
CA ALA A 130 16.20 4.25 -27.84
C ALA A 130 17.52 5.00 -27.55
N GLU A 131 17.64 5.67 -26.40
CA GLU A 131 18.88 6.34 -26.00
C GLU A 131 20.05 5.34 -25.80
N ASP A 132 19.76 4.13 -25.32
CA ASP A 132 20.75 3.05 -25.21
C ASP A 132 21.11 2.38 -26.55
N ILE A 133 20.31 2.56 -27.61
CA ILE A 133 20.49 1.86 -28.90
C ILE A 133 21.54 2.53 -29.80
N ASP A 134 21.64 3.87 -29.79
CA ASP A 134 22.27 4.69 -30.86
C ASP A 134 23.56 4.07 -31.46
N PRO A 135 23.51 3.56 -32.70
CA PRO A 135 24.70 3.10 -33.38
C PRO A 135 25.60 4.29 -33.69
N GLU A 136 26.91 4.15 -33.44
CA GLU A 136 27.85 4.86 -34.29
C GLU A 136 27.65 4.27 -35.69
N ASN A 137 27.24 5.08 -36.67
CA ASN A 137 26.99 4.60 -38.04
C ASN A 137 28.15 3.73 -38.53
N GLU A 138 27.81 2.71 -39.32
CA GLU A 138 28.79 1.95 -40.07
C GLU A 138 29.49 2.84 -41.11
N GLU A 139 30.63 2.37 -41.62
CA GLU A 139 31.75 3.25 -41.95
C GLU A 139 31.57 4.08 -43.25
N GLU A 140 32.15 5.29 -43.23
CA GLU A 140 32.52 6.16 -44.37
C GLU A 140 31.55 6.24 -45.57
N GLY A 141 30.50 7.06 -45.43
CA GLY A 141 29.76 7.67 -46.54
C GLY A 141 29.41 9.13 -46.20
N GLY A 142 29.81 10.08 -47.05
CA GLY A 142 29.71 11.51 -46.72
C GLY A 142 28.42 12.18 -47.22
N GLU A 143 27.66 12.79 -46.30
CA GLU A 143 27.02 14.11 -46.48
C GLU A 143 26.39 14.62 -45.14
N GLU A 144 26.15 15.94 -45.03
CA GLU A 144 25.78 16.60 -43.77
C GLU A 144 24.29 16.47 -43.36
N GLY A 145 23.93 15.33 -42.76
CA GLY A 145 22.64 15.17 -42.07
C GLY A 145 22.61 15.85 -40.69
N LYS A 146 22.01 17.06 -40.57
CA LYS A 146 21.77 17.74 -39.27
C LYS A 146 20.81 16.93 -38.38
N ARG A 147 21.35 16.03 -37.55
CA ARG A 147 20.61 15.27 -36.53
C ARG A 147 20.15 16.23 -35.41
N ASN A 148 18.89 16.68 -35.46
CA ASN A 148 18.28 17.52 -34.42
C ASN A 148 18.17 16.77 -33.09
N ARG A 149 19.17 16.95 -32.23
CA ARG A 149 19.20 16.41 -30.86
C ARG A 149 18.25 17.22 -29.96
N VAL A 150 16.97 16.89 -30.00
CA VAL A 150 15.97 17.40 -29.05
C VAL A 150 16.23 16.78 -27.68
N THR A 151 16.55 17.59 -26.67
CA THR A 151 16.67 17.13 -25.29
C THR A 151 15.36 17.35 -24.52
N VAL A 152 15.20 16.70 -23.37
CA VAL A 152 14.05 16.97 -22.46
C VAL A 152 14.00 18.46 -22.06
N ALA A 153 15.15 19.12 -21.95
CA ALA A 153 15.22 20.56 -21.70
C ALA A 153 14.66 21.41 -22.85
N ASP A 154 14.71 20.93 -24.10
CA ASP A 154 14.15 21.63 -25.26
C ASP A 154 12.62 21.47 -25.35
N LEU A 155 12.08 20.30 -25.01
CA LEU A 155 10.63 20.10 -24.87
C LEU A 155 10.04 21.00 -23.76
N LEU A 156 10.72 21.09 -22.62
CA LEU A 156 10.36 22.03 -21.55
C LEU A 156 10.59 23.52 -21.94
N ARG A 157 11.31 23.78 -23.04
CA ARG A 157 11.50 25.12 -23.63
C ARG A 157 10.41 25.47 -24.65
N GLU A 158 9.92 24.48 -25.38
CA GLU A 158 8.72 24.57 -26.24
C GLU A 158 7.50 25.02 -25.43
N ASP A 159 7.22 24.43 -24.26
CA ASP A 159 6.07 24.84 -23.43
C ASP A 159 6.20 26.27 -22.89
N LYS A 160 7.42 26.70 -22.54
CA LYS A 160 7.69 28.11 -22.19
C LYS A 160 7.51 29.06 -23.37
N LYS A 161 7.73 28.60 -24.62
CA LYS A 161 7.39 29.37 -25.84
C LYS A 161 5.89 29.37 -26.13
N LYS A 162 5.19 28.23 -26.01
CA LYS A 162 3.73 28.13 -26.24
C LYS A 162 2.94 28.98 -25.24
N ARG A 163 3.33 28.98 -23.96
CA ARG A 163 2.82 29.94 -22.96
C ARG A 163 3.03 31.41 -23.37
N LYS A 164 4.15 31.73 -24.04
CA LYS A 164 4.45 33.11 -24.48
C LYS A 164 3.71 33.53 -25.75
N PHE A 165 3.31 32.59 -26.61
CA PHE A 165 2.57 32.88 -27.85
C PHE A 165 1.04 32.97 -27.66
N CYS A 166 0.51 32.43 -26.56
CA CYS A 166 -0.92 32.48 -26.26
C CYS A 166 -1.41 33.86 -25.76
N CYS A 167 -0.52 34.79 -25.41
CA CYS A 167 -0.87 36.10 -24.87
C CYS A 167 -1.33 37.15 -25.89
N PHE A 168 -1.47 36.80 -27.19
CA PHE A 168 -1.77 37.77 -28.25
C PHE A 168 -3.04 37.48 -29.08
N ARG A 169 -4.10 36.94 -28.46
CA ARG A 169 -5.47 37.24 -28.93
C ARG A 169 -6.53 37.26 -27.82
N GLN A 170 -7.09 38.44 -27.61
CA GLN A 170 -8.33 38.81 -26.92
C GLN A 170 -8.60 38.35 -25.46
N ARG A 171 -8.78 39.35 -24.59
CA ARG A 171 -9.43 39.26 -23.26
C ARG A 171 -10.95 39.01 -23.36
N ARG A 172 -11.53 38.61 -22.21
CA ARG A 172 -12.94 38.74 -21.72
C ARG A 172 -13.62 37.38 -21.48
N ALA A 173 -14.02 36.98 -20.27
CA ALA A 173 -13.84 37.55 -18.92
C ALA A 173 -13.76 36.37 -17.91
N GLU A 174 -12.95 36.43 -16.84
CA GLU A 174 -13.33 36.76 -15.45
C GLU A 174 -14.43 35.84 -14.87
N ASP A 175 -14.25 35.15 -13.74
CA ASP A 175 -13.08 35.05 -12.82
C ASP A 175 -12.98 33.59 -12.27
N HIS A 176 -12.38 33.14 -11.16
CA HIS A 176 -12.05 33.68 -9.82
C HIS A 176 -10.77 33.03 -9.23
N ALA A 177 -10.39 33.45 -8.01
CA ALA A 177 -9.55 32.72 -7.04
C ALA A 177 -8.01 32.72 -7.23
N SER A 178 -7.41 33.91 -7.05
CA SER A 178 -6.33 34.18 -6.08
C SER A 178 -5.06 33.30 -5.97
N MET A 179 -3.92 33.96 -6.24
CA MET A 179 -2.59 33.87 -5.56
C MET A 179 -2.64 33.55 -4.04
N PRO A 180 -1.57 33.00 -3.39
CA PRO A 180 -0.19 33.54 -3.40
C PRO A 180 0.94 32.45 -3.46
N THR A 181 2.26 32.70 -3.28
CA THR A 181 3.08 33.86 -2.80
C THR A 181 4.48 33.86 -3.48
N SER A 182 5.13 35.04 -3.54
CA SER A 182 6.59 35.37 -3.60
C SER A 182 7.65 34.29 -3.99
N GLU A 183 8.61 34.51 -4.90
CA GLU A 183 9.64 35.59 -5.00
C GLU A 183 10.65 35.58 -3.82
N THR A 184 11.96 35.85 -3.97
CA THR A 184 12.88 36.03 -5.12
C THR A 184 14.31 35.61 -4.69
N GLU A 185 15.29 35.40 -5.58
CA GLU A 185 16.34 36.36 -5.99
C GLU A 185 17.33 35.63 -6.94
N SER A 186 18.15 36.26 -7.80
CA SER A 186 18.52 37.67 -7.96
C SER A 186 18.67 38.11 -9.44
N VAL A 187 18.98 39.40 -9.63
CA VAL A 187 18.96 40.22 -10.86
C VAL A 187 20.03 39.84 -11.92
N ASN A 188 19.73 40.09 -13.22
CA ASN A 188 20.72 40.05 -14.32
C ASN A 188 21.50 41.36 -14.45
N THR A 189 22.75 41.32 -14.93
CA THR A 189 23.45 42.50 -15.50
C THR A 189 23.99 42.22 -16.91
N GLU A 190 23.33 42.87 -17.88
CA GLU A 190 23.81 43.57 -19.09
C GLU A 190 25.01 43.07 -19.94
N ASN A 191 24.88 43.26 -21.27
CA ASN A 191 25.90 42.95 -22.27
C ASN A 191 26.90 44.11 -22.45
N VAL A 192 28.18 43.79 -22.77
CA VAL A 192 29.01 44.62 -23.64
C VAL A 192 29.78 43.72 -24.63
N SER A 193 29.95 44.18 -25.86
CA SER A 193 30.64 43.50 -26.97
C SER A 193 32.14 43.78 -27.02
N GLY A 194 32.94 42.82 -27.50
CA GLY A 194 34.33 43.04 -27.88
C GLY A 194 34.86 41.89 -28.74
N GLU A 195 35.44 42.21 -29.91
CA GLU A 195 36.15 41.26 -30.77
C GLU A 195 37.61 41.09 -30.32
N GLY A 196 38.22 39.95 -30.63
CA GLY A 196 39.61 39.68 -30.29
C GLY A 196 40.06 38.27 -30.65
N GLU A 197 40.66 38.10 -31.83
CA GLU A 197 41.22 36.81 -32.25
C GLU A 197 42.47 36.44 -31.44
N THR A 198 42.44 35.29 -30.76
CA THR A 198 43.67 34.53 -30.44
C THR A 198 43.39 33.03 -30.49
N GLN A 199 44.08 32.31 -31.37
CA GLN A 199 43.89 30.87 -31.61
C GLN A 199 44.56 30.01 -30.50
N GLY A 200 44.06 30.13 -29.27
CA GLY A 200 44.67 29.59 -28.05
C GLY A 200 44.50 28.09 -27.79
N CYS A 201 44.93 27.22 -28.73
CA CYS A 201 45.40 25.82 -28.67
C CYS A 201 44.79 24.74 -27.71
N CYS A 202 44.01 25.07 -26.67
CA CYS A 202 43.57 24.14 -25.61
C CYS A 202 42.30 23.37 -25.97
N GLY A 203 41.35 24.01 -26.69
CA GLY A 203 40.08 23.39 -27.08
C GLY A 203 40.24 22.15 -27.98
N SER A 204 41.19 22.19 -28.92
CA SER A 204 41.48 21.06 -29.82
C SER A 204 42.11 19.88 -29.07
N LEU A 205 42.98 20.11 -28.08
CA LEU A 205 43.54 19.03 -27.24
C LEU A 205 42.44 18.34 -26.42
N CYS A 206 41.56 19.09 -25.77
CA CYS A 206 40.42 18.51 -25.06
C CYS A 206 39.47 17.73 -25.99
N GLN A 207 39.21 18.23 -27.21
CA GLN A 207 38.47 17.46 -28.22
C GLN A 207 39.23 16.22 -28.71
N ALA A 208 40.56 16.27 -28.84
CA ALA A 208 41.39 15.13 -29.27
C ALA A 208 41.44 14.02 -28.21
N ILE A 209 41.59 14.38 -26.93
CA ILE A 209 41.52 13.45 -25.79
C ILE A 209 40.11 12.80 -25.72
N SER A 210 39.07 13.61 -25.89
CA SER A 210 37.68 13.14 -26.04
C SER A 210 37.46 12.25 -27.27
N LYS A 211 38.27 12.39 -28.33
CA LYS A 211 38.26 11.52 -29.53
C LYS A 211 39.28 10.37 -29.49
N SER A 212 40.05 10.19 -28.42
CA SER A 212 41.05 9.11 -28.32
C SER A 212 40.46 7.71 -28.53
N LYS A 213 41.24 6.79 -29.11
CA LYS A 213 40.79 5.40 -29.33
C LYS A 213 40.43 4.70 -28.01
N LEU A 214 41.11 5.04 -26.90
CA LEU A 214 40.77 4.55 -25.55
C LEU A 214 39.43 5.08 -25.05
N SER A 215 39.14 6.39 -25.13
CA SER A 215 37.85 6.92 -24.60
C SER A 215 36.64 6.42 -25.40
N ARG A 216 36.81 6.14 -26.70
CA ARG A 216 35.80 5.47 -27.53
C ARG A 216 35.63 4.00 -27.11
N ARG A 217 36.72 3.25 -26.94
CA ARG A 217 36.70 1.85 -26.47
C ARG A 217 36.12 1.69 -25.06
N TRP A 218 36.39 2.63 -24.14
CA TRP A 218 35.79 2.66 -22.80
C TRP A 218 34.28 2.91 -22.85
N ARG A 219 33.81 3.86 -23.69
CA ARG A 219 32.37 4.10 -23.91
C ARG A 219 31.67 2.89 -24.54
N ARG A 220 32.30 2.21 -25.50
CA ARG A 220 31.80 0.95 -26.08
C ARG A 220 31.72 -0.15 -25.02
N TRP A 221 32.75 -0.31 -24.18
CA TRP A 221 32.76 -1.29 -23.08
C TRP A 221 31.69 -1.02 -22.02
N ASN A 222 31.52 0.23 -21.58
CA ASN A 222 30.46 0.63 -20.63
C ASN A 222 29.05 0.34 -21.20
N ARG A 223 28.78 0.69 -22.47
CA ARG A 223 27.51 0.35 -23.15
C ARG A 223 27.30 -1.17 -23.24
N PHE A 224 28.34 -1.95 -23.60
CA PHE A 224 28.26 -3.42 -23.63
C PHE A 224 27.98 -4.01 -22.25
N ASN A 225 28.65 -3.52 -21.20
CA ASN A 225 28.49 -4.02 -19.84
C ASN A 225 27.07 -3.71 -19.29
N ARG A 226 26.52 -2.51 -19.56
CA ARG A 226 25.11 -2.19 -19.25
C ARG A 226 24.12 -3.13 -19.95
N ARG A 227 24.33 -3.41 -21.25
CA ARG A 227 23.49 -4.37 -22.00
C ARG A 227 23.59 -5.78 -21.42
N ARG A 228 24.79 -6.25 -21.02
CA ARG A 228 25.00 -7.53 -20.34
C ARG A 228 24.34 -7.59 -18.96
N CYS A 229 24.46 -6.55 -18.14
CA CYS A 229 23.79 -6.48 -16.83
C CYS A 229 22.25 -6.49 -16.96
N ARG A 230 21.66 -5.74 -17.90
CA ARG A 230 20.21 -5.80 -18.16
C ARG A 230 19.76 -7.19 -18.59
N ALA A 231 20.54 -7.89 -19.43
CA ALA A 231 20.24 -9.27 -19.83
C ALA A 231 20.34 -10.26 -18.65
N ALA A 232 21.31 -10.08 -17.75
CA ALA A 232 21.46 -10.89 -16.54
C ALA A 232 20.30 -10.65 -15.54
N VAL A 233 19.92 -9.39 -15.29
CA VAL A 233 18.80 -9.06 -14.39
C VAL A 233 17.44 -9.53 -14.94
N LYS A 234 17.25 -9.53 -16.27
CA LYS A 234 16.05 -10.10 -16.91
C LYS A 234 16.13 -11.64 -17.10
N SER A 235 17.12 -12.33 -16.53
CA SER A 235 17.26 -13.79 -16.67
C SER A 235 16.42 -14.57 -15.65
N VAL A 236 15.91 -15.73 -16.07
CA VAL A 236 15.13 -16.64 -15.21
C VAL A 236 15.97 -17.17 -14.03
N THR A 237 17.29 -17.35 -14.23
CA THR A 237 18.21 -17.78 -13.16
C THR A 237 18.38 -16.70 -12.08
N PHE A 238 18.41 -15.42 -12.44
CA PHE A 238 18.46 -14.32 -11.47
C PHE A 238 17.17 -14.21 -10.65
N TYR A 239 16.00 -14.42 -11.29
CA TYR A 239 14.71 -14.47 -10.60
C TYR A 239 14.68 -15.57 -9.50
N TRP A 240 15.11 -16.80 -9.83
CA TRP A 240 15.19 -17.88 -8.84
C TRP A 240 16.20 -17.59 -7.72
N LEU A 241 17.35 -16.99 -8.03
CA LEU A 241 18.35 -16.59 -7.03
C LEU A 241 17.75 -15.59 -6.01
N VAL A 242 17.04 -14.57 -6.49
CA VAL A 242 16.37 -13.58 -5.62
C VAL A 242 15.30 -14.25 -4.75
N ILE A 243 14.50 -15.17 -5.28
CA ILE A 243 13.51 -15.90 -4.50
C ILE A 243 14.17 -16.76 -3.41
N VAL A 244 15.24 -17.50 -3.74
CA VAL A 244 15.98 -18.30 -2.76
C VAL A 244 16.56 -17.42 -1.65
N LEU A 245 17.08 -16.23 -1.96
CA LEU A 245 17.62 -15.30 -0.98
C LEU A 245 16.52 -14.73 -0.05
N VAL A 246 15.37 -14.31 -0.59
CA VAL A 246 14.21 -13.84 0.20
C VAL A 246 13.63 -14.97 1.06
N PHE A 247 13.56 -16.20 0.53
CA PHE A 247 13.11 -17.38 1.26
C PHE A 247 14.07 -17.74 2.40
N LEU A 248 15.39 -17.71 2.17
CA LEU A 248 16.40 -17.92 3.22
C LEU A 248 16.32 -16.86 4.31
N ASN A 249 16.16 -15.57 3.96
CA ASN A 249 15.99 -14.50 4.94
C ASN A 249 14.71 -14.68 5.78
N THR A 250 13.62 -15.09 5.14
CA THR A 250 12.35 -15.41 5.82
C THR A 250 12.51 -16.63 6.74
N LEU A 251 13.25 -17.67 6.29
CA LEU A 251 13.58 -18.84 7.10
C LEU A 251 14.38 -18.46 8.35
N THR A 252 15.43 -17.63 8.21
CA THR A 252 16.24 -17.14 9.34
C THR A 252 15.35 -16.46 10.40
N ILE A 253 14.48 -15.54 9.98
CA ILE A 253 13.55 -14.86 10.89
C ILE A 253 12.57 -15.86 11.54
N SER A 254 12.09 -16.86 10.79
CA SER A 254 11.19 -17.90 11.33
C SER A 254 11.89 -18.94 12.23
N SER A 255 13.23 -18.98 12.23
CA SER A 255 14.01 -19.95 13.01
C SER A 255 14.41 -19.45 14.41
N GLU A 256 14.30 -18.14 14.68
CA GLU A 256 14.55 -17.59 16.02
C GLU A 256 13.55 -18.17 17.02
N HIS A 257 14.05 -18.81 18.08
CA HIS A 257 13.23 -19.39 19.15
C HIS A 257 13.87 -19.25 20.53
N TYR A 258 13.03 -19.33 21.56
CA TYR A 258 13.48 -19.21 22.94
C TYR A 258 14.39 -20.40 23.33
N ASN A 259 15.54 -20.10 23.92
CA ASN A 259 16.62 -21.04 24.21
C ASN A 259 17.19 -21.79 22.98
N GLN A 260 17.25 -21.12 21.81
CA GLN A 260 18.09 -21.56 20.69
C GLN A 260 19.57 -21.68 21.17
N PRO A 261 20.34 -22.69 20.71
CA PRO A 261 21.78 -22.76 20.95
C PRO A 261 22.56 -21.61 20.29
N ASP A 262 23.85 -21.48 20.61
CA ASP A 262 24.74 -20.43 20.07
C ASP A 262 25.10 -20.57 18.56
N TRP A 263 24.30 -21.31 17.78
CA TRP A 263 24.53 -21.63 16.36
C TRP A 263 23.26 -21.61 15.49
#